data_AF-A0A5K0ZJJ9-F1
#
_entry.id   AF-A0A5K0ZJJ9-F1
#
_cell.length_a   1.000
_cell.length_b   1.000
_cell.length_c   1.000
_cell.angle_alpha   90.00
_cell.angle_beta   90.00
_cell.angle_gamma   90.00
#
_symmetry.space_group_name_H-M   'P 1'
#
loop_
_entity.id
_entity.type
_entity.pdbx_description
1 polymer ?
#
loop_
_entity_poly.entity_id
_entity_poly.type
_entity_poly.pdbx_seq_one_letter_code
_entity_poly.pdbx_strand_id
1 'polypeptide(L)'
;IQYLVSHWGTDVNSLGSYSYDAVAKAHDLYEKLRIPIDNLFFAGEATSMKYPGSVHGAFSTGIMAAEDCRMRVLERYGDLALLQPAIGEETNFSVPLLISRL
;
A
#
# COMPACT_ATOMS: atom_id res chain seq x y z
N ILE A 1 -40.42 -5.50 -5.88
CA ILE A 1 -39.32 -4.50 -5.90
C ILE A 1 -38.26 -5.00 -4.93
N GLN A 2 -37.00 -5.07 -5.35
CA GLN A 2 -35.86 -5.42 -4.48
C GLN A 2 -35.06 -4.15 -4.16
N TYR A 3 -34.57 -4.06 -2.93
CA TYR A 3 -33.74 -2.95 -2.46
C TYR A 3 -32.43 -3.47 -1.89
N LEU A 4 -31.37 -2.69 -2.06
CA LEU A 4 -30.05 -2.92 -1.50
C LEU A 4 -29.65 -1.64 -0.76
N VAL A 5 -29.25 -1.79 0.51
CA VAL A 5 -28.87 -0.68 1.40
C VAL A 5 -27.50 -0.98 1.95
N SER A 6 -26.55 -0.05 1.78
CA SER A 6 -25.21 -0.19 2.31
C SER A 6 -25.12 0.30 3.75
N HIS A 7 -24.32 -0.41 4.55
CA HIS A 7 -24.06 -0.08 5.95
C HIS A 7 -22.55 0.02 6.21
N TRP A 8 -21.87 0.87 5.43
CA TRP A 8 -20.41 1.04 5.46
C TRP A 8 -19.86 1.31 6.86
N GLY A 9 -20.55 2.11 7.68
CA GLY A 9 -20.12 2.44 9.03
C GLY A 9 -20.13 1.28 10.02
N THR A 10 -20.85 0.18 9.73
CA THR A 10 -20.87 -1.04 10.57
C THR A 10 -20.28 -2.24 9.85
N ASP A 11 -19.85 -2.09 8.61
CA ASP A 11 -19.15 -3.14 7.87
C ASP A 11 -17.77 -3.37 8.50
N VAL A 12 -17.49 -4.61 8.92
CA VAL A 12 -16.28 -4.98 9.65
C VAL A 12 -14.99 -4.75 8.86
N ASN A 13 -15.04 -4.73 7.53
CA ASN A 13 -13.86 -4.55 6.68
C ASN A 13 -13.66 -3.10 6.23
N SER A 14 -14.60 -2.20 6.54
CA SER A 14 -14.60 -0.83 6.05
C SER A 14 -14.71 0.20 7.18
N LEU A 15 -15.58 -0.05 8.16
CA LEU A 15 -15.83 0.80 9.34
C LEU A 15 -16.12 2.28 9.01
N GLY A 16 -16.54 2.55 7.77
CA GLY A 16 -16.61 3.87 7.18
C GLY A 16 -16.61 3.79 5.65
N SER A 17 -16.82 4.93 5.01
CA SER A 17 -16.85 5.02 3.54
C SER A 17 -15.50 5.41 2.94
N TYR A 18 -14.90 6.49 3.46
CA TYR A 18 -13.62 7.04 2.99
C TYR A 18 -13.08 8.07 3.99
N SER A 19 -11.79 8.40 3.88
CA SER A 19 -11.12 9.42 4.68
C SER A 19 -11.54 10.85 4.31
N TYR A 20 -11.37 11.77 5.25
CA TYR A 20 -11.64 13.19 5.09
C TYR A 20 -10.73 14.02 6.00
N ASP A 21 -10.55 15.30 5.65
CA ASP A 21 -9.81 16.25 6.47
C ASP A 21 -10.62 16.65 7.71
N ALA A 22 -10.34 16.00 8.83
CA ALA A 22 -10.97 16.34 10.10
C ALA A 22 -10.48 17.70 10.63
N VAL A 23 -11.41 18.47 11.20
CA VAL A 23 -11.11 19.78 11.80
C VAL A 23 -10.04 19.63 12.88
N ALA A 24 -9.08 20.57 12.90
CA ALA A 24 -7.97 20.61 13.85
C ALA A 24 -7.00 19.41 13.78
N LYS A 25 -6.97 18.68 12.67
CA LYS A 25 -5.93 17.70 12.37
C LYS A 25 -4.82 18.30 11.51
N ALA A 26 -3.62 17.74 11.65
CA ALA A 26 -2.47 18.15 10.87
C ALA A 26 -2.63 17.68 9.42
N HIS A 27 -2.22 18.53 8.47
CA HIS A 27 -2.31 18.20 7.04
C HIS A 27 -1.32 17.11 6.60
N ASP A 28 -0.26 16.89 7.40
CA ASP A 28 0.79 15.89 7.15
C ASP A 28 0.39 14.45 7.56
N LEU A 29 -0.85 14.24 8.04
CA LEU A 29 -1.31 12.91 8.48
C LEU A 29 -1.25 11.86 7.36
N TYR A 30 -1.63 12.23 6.13
CA TYR A 30 -1.57 11.35 4.97
C TYR A 30 -0.15 10.92 4.64
N GLU A 31 0.84 11.80 4.83
CA GLU A 31 2.25 11.47 4.65
C GLU A 31 2.75 10.55 5.75
N LYS A 32 2.42 10.88 7.01
CA LYS A 32 2.80 10.06 8.16
C LYS A 32 2.28 8.64 8.05
N LEU A 33 1.04 8.46 7.59
CA LEU A 33 0.43 7.14 7.42
C LEU A 33 1.16 6.31 6.34
N ARG A 34 1.77 6.95 5.35
CA ARG A 34 2.50 6.28 4.26
C ARG A 34 3.89 5.80 4.67
N ILE A 35 4.44 6.28 5.80
CA ILE A 35 5.80 5.93 6.23
C ILE A 35 5.87 4.42 6.49
N PRO A 36 6.73 3.67 5.78
CA PRO A 36 6.85 2.23 5.98
C PRO A 36 7.52 1.92 7.33
N ILE A 37 7.15 0.78 7.91
CA ILE A 37 7.73 0.28 9.17
C ILE A 37 8.38 -1.07 8.87
N ASP A 38 9.71 -1.12 8.87
CA ASP A 38 10.49 -2.28 8.44
C ASP A 38 10.03 -2.79 7.06
N ASN A 39 9.48 -4.00 6.97
CA ASN A 39 8.96 -4.61 5.75
C ASN A 39 7.45 -4.40 5.53
N LEU A 40 6.81 -3.55 6.34
CA LEU A 40 5.40 -3.20 6.21
C LEU A 40 5.25 -1.87 5.49
N PHE A 41 4.45 -1.87 4.43
CA PHE A 41 4.20 -0.72 3.58
C PHE A 41 2.70 -0.41 3.57
N PHE A 42 2.36 0.87 3.56
CA PHE A 42 0.98 1.35 3.64
C PHE A 42 0.59 2.04 2.33
N ALA A 43 -0.61 1.71 1.85
CA ALA A 43 -1.21 2.29 0.67
C ALA A 43 -2.74 2.40 0.85
N GLY A 44 -3.39 3.09 -0.06
CA GLY A 44 -4.85 3.27 -0.06
C GLY A 44 -5.24 4.74 -0.08
N GLU A 45 -6.54 5.00 -0.18
CA GLU A 45 -7.07 6.36 -0.33
C GLU A 45 -6.62 7.29 0.81
N ALA A 46 -6.55 6.76 2.04
CA ALA A 46 -6.14 7.49 3.24
C ALA A 46 -4.63 7.80 3.31
N THR A 47 -3.84 7.40 2.31
CA THR A 47 -2.40 7.70 2.20
C THR A 47 -2.07 8.68 1.08
N SER A 48 -3.10 9.17 0.36
CA SER A 48 -2.99 10.09 -0.76
C SER A 48 -3.26 11.52 -0.31
N MET A 49 -2.23 12.37 -0.33
CA MET A 49 -2.40 13.80 -0.03
C MET A 49 -3.19 14.55 -1.11
N LYS A 50 -2.94 14.23 -2.39
CA LYS A 50 -3.52 14.97 -3.51
C LYS A 50 -4.97 14.58 -3.76
N TYR A 51 -5.31 13.32 -3.47
CA TYR A 51 -6.58 12.72 -3.81
C TYR A 51 -7.07 11.79 -2.69
N PRO A 52 -7.36 12.31 -1.48
CA PRO A 52 -7.94 11.52 -0.41
C PRO A 52 -9.37 11.10 -0.77
N GLY A 53 -9.83 9.98 -0.23
CA GLY A 53 -11.19 9.47 -0.43
C GLY A 53 -11.52 9.00 -1.85
N SER A 54 -10.51 8.85 -2.72
CA SER A 54 -10.71 8.53 -4.13
C SER A 54 -10.05 7.21 -4.57
N VAL A 55 -10.64 6.59 -5.59
CA VAL A 55 -10.11 5.36 -6.19
C VAL A 55 -8.75 5.58 -6.86
N HIS A 56 -8.57 6.71 -7.54
CA HIS A 56 -7.29 7.02 -8.20
C HIS A 56 -6.19 7.36 -7.18
N GLY A 57 -6.54 7.93 -6.03
CA GLY A 57 -5.63 8.12 -4.91
C GLY A 57 -5.16 6.79 -4.33
N ALA A 58 -6.08 5.85 -4.11
CA ALA A 58 -5.74 4.49 -3.68
C ALA A 58 -4.84 3.76 -4.69
N PHE A 59 -5.15 3.87 -5.99
CA PHE A 59 -4.33 3.28 -7.04
C PHE A 59 -2.91 3.88 -7.08
N SER A 60 -2.81 5.22 -7.09
CA SER A 60 -1.52 5.91 -7.17
C SER A 60 -0.62 5.57 -6.00
N THR A 61 -1.17 5.54 -4.77
CA THR A 61 -0.41 5.18 -3.57
C THR A 61 -0.05 3.70 -3.53
N GLY A 62 -0.89 2.82 -4.08
CA GLY A 62 -0.57 1.40 -4.26
C GLY A 62 0.64 1.17 -5.17
N ILE A 63 0.73 1.89 -6.29
CA ILE A 63 1.91 1.82 -7.18
C ILE A 63 3.17 2.31 -6.46
N MET A 64 3.08 3.40 -5.70
CA MET A 64 4.21 3.92 -4.92
C MET A 64 4.69 2.90 -3.88
N ALA A 65 3.79 2.33 -3.08
CA ALA A 65 4.15 1.33 -2.07
C ALA A 65 4.73 0.06 -2.70
N ALA A 66 4.22 -0.37 -3.86
CA ALA A 66 4.78 -1.50 -4.59
C ALA A 66 6.21 -1.25 -5.08
N GLU A 67 6.50 -0.03 -5.53
CA GLU A 67 7.85 0.37 -5.93
C GLU A 67 8.80 0.45 -4.72
N ASP A 68 8.34 1.00 -3.60
CA ASP A 68 9.12 1.03 -2.35
C ASP A 68 9.42 -0.39 -1.84
N CYS A 69 8.45 -1.30 -1.91
CA CYS A 69 8.64 -2.73 -1.64
C CYS A 69 9.72 -3.33 -2.55
N ARG A 70 9.64 -3.08 -3.86
CA ARG A 70 10.58 -3.59 -4.86
C ARG A 70 12.00 -3.10 -4.57
N MET A 71 12.15 -1.80 -4.29
CA MET A 71 13.43 -1.20 -3.94
C MET A 71 14.01 -1.79 -2.67
N ARG A 72 13.19 -2.00 -1.62
CA ARG A 72 13.66 -2.62 -0.37
C ARG A 72 14.15 -4.06 -0.57
N VAL A 73 13.50 -4.83 -1.43
CA VAL A 73 13.94 -6.18 -1.78
C VAL A 73 15.29 -6.13 -2.50
N LEU A 74 15.45 -5.21 -3.46
CA LEU A 74 16.70 -5.03 -4.17
C LEU A 74 17.83 -4.56 -3.25
N GLU A 75 17.57 -3.69 -2.28
CA GLU A 75 18.57 -3.28 -1.29
C GLU A 75 19.03 -4.43 -0.38
N ARG A 76 18.10 -5.30 0.04
CA ARG A 76 18.42 -6.43 0.94
C ARG A 76 19.05 -7.62 0.23
N TYR A 77 18.71 -7.86 -1.04
CA TYR A 77 19.09 -9.06 -1.78
C TYR A 77 19.88 -8.79 -3.07
N GLY A 78 20.17 -7.51 -3.38
CA GLY A 78 20.86 -7.10 -4.61
C GLY A 78 22.29 -7.63 -4.73
N ASP A 79 23.01 -7.79 -3.62
CA ASP A 79 24.34 -8.41 -3.63
C ASP A 79 24.29 -9.91 -3.95
N LEU A 80 23.18 -10.61 -3.64
CA LEU A 80 22.98 -12.01 -4.03
C LEU A 80 22.64 -12.15 -5.52
N ALA A 81 21.99 -11.15 -6.12
CA ALA A 81 21.72 -11.11 -7.56
C ALA A 81 23.01 -10.89 -8.38
N LEU A 82 24.02 -10.21 -7.83
CA LEU A 82 25.35 -10.05 -8.44
C LEU A 82 26.22 -11.32 -8.37
N LEU A 83 25.87 -12.29 -7.51
CA LEU A 83 26.61 -13.55 -7.33
C LEU A 83 26.12 -14.68 -8.26
N GLN A 84 25.43 -14.37 -9.36
CA GLN A 84 25.20 -15.32 -10.45
C GLN A 84 26.18 -15.12 -11.62
N PRO A 85 27.41 -15.64 -11.54
CA PRO A 85 28.12 -16.04 -12.73
C PRO A 85 27.70 -17.48 -13.09
N ALA A 86 27.18 -17.66 -14.31
CA ALA A 86 27.34 -18.86 -15.13
C ALA A 86 26.30 -20.02 -15.12
N ILE A 87 25.06 -19.86 -14.66
CA ILE A 87 24.00 -20.85 -14.99
C ILE A 87 22.74 -20.12 -15.44
N GLY A 88 22.37 -20.32 -16.70
CA GLY A 88 21.23 -19.69 -17.37
C GLY A 88 19.88 -20.20 -16.89
N GLU A 89 19.54 -19.93 -15.64
CA GLU A 89 18.18 -20.03 -15.14
C GLU A 89 17.80 -18.68 -14.54
N GLU A 90 16.78 -18.04 -15.13
CA GLU A 90 16.07 -16.88 -14.58
C GLU A 90 15.60 -17.24 -13.15
N THR A 91 16.41 -16.95 -12.13
CA THR A 91 15.98 -17.16 -10.76
C THR A 91 14.92 -16.13 -10.45
N ASN A 92 13.66 -16.54 -10.59
CA ASN A 92 12.53 -15.87 -9.97
C ASN A 92 12.72 -15.91 -8.45
N PHE A 93 13.43 -14.92 -7.90
CA PHE A 93 13.39 -14.63 -6.47
C PHE A 93 11.97 -14.15 -6.15
N SER A 94 11.08 -15.10 -5.89
CA SER A 94 9.74 -14.82 -5.40
C SER A 94 9.86 -14.56 -3.90
N VAL A 95 10.08 -13.31 -3.51
CA VAL A 95 9.79 -12.87 -2.15
C VAL A 95 8.27 -12.80 -2.04
N PRO A 96 7.62 -13.62 -1.19
CA PRO A 96 6.16 -13.61 -1.09
C PRO A 96 5.73 -12.25 -0.53
N LEU A 97 5.17 -11.40 -1.40
CA LEU A 97 4.51 -10.18 -0.97
C LEU A 97 3.18 -10.57 -0.33
N LEU A 98 3.09 -10.40 0.99
CA LEU A 98 1.85 -10.61 1.71
C LEU A 98 1.02 -9.32 1.66
N ILE A 99 -0.05 -9.34 0.89
CA ILE A 99 -1.09 -8.30 0.97
C ILE A 99 -2.03 -8.71 2.11
N SER A 100 -1.81 -8.13 3.28
CA SER A 100 -2.71 -8.32 4.42
C SER A 100 -3.81 -7.27 4.41
N ARG A 101 -5.01 -7.68 4.81
CA ARG A 101 -6.09 -6.76 5.20
C ARG A 101 -6.10 -6.77 6.72
N LEU A 102 -5.94 -5.59 7.34
CA LEU A 102 -6.14 -5.43 8.78
C LEU A 102 -7.64 -5.45 9.12
#